data_AF-A0A9X7Z6X7-F1
#
_entry.id   AF-A0A9X7Z6X7-F1
#
_cell.length_a   1.000
_cell.length_b   1.000
_cell.length_c   1.000
_cell.angle_alpha   90.00
_cell.angle_beta   90.00
_cell.angle_gamma   90.00
#
_symmetry.space_group_name_H-M   'P 1'
#
loop_
_entity.id
_entity.type
_entity.pdbx_description
1 polymer ?
#
loop_
_entity_poly.entity_id
_entity_poly.type
_entity_poly.pdbx_seq_one_letter_code
_entity_poly.pdbx_strand_id
1 'polypeptide(L)'
;MQNVFSQSKFEVSFCESGREWKAFQQFPMDTMQEDHETYCDLKVQQMVHMLSETYQFTKRELKNFFTVNEAQFIVGTFISTLYDPSFSAKELLIAHVEDGSHFDGLDEMFDVDVHAFINKLHRLTEFQAFTLIRMAYEYLHTYGREELELQMRGGELVAKVFGIEEAFATV
;
A
#
# COMPACT_ATOMS: atom_id res chain seq x y z
N MET A 1 -6.84 -32.28 24.70
CA MET A 1 -7.43 -31.10 24.02
C MET A 1 -7.32 -31.35 22.53
N GLN A 2 -8.43 -31.47 21.82
CA GLN A 2 -8.43 -31.47 20.36
C GLN A 2 -8.24 -30.03 19.90
N ASN A 3 -7.18 -29.77 19.13
CA ASN A 3 -7.03 -28.49 18.45
C ASN A 3 -8.16 -28.40 17.42
N VAL A 4 -9.14 -27.54 17.68
CA VAL A 4 -10.18 -27.20 16.70
C VAL A 4 -9.52 -26.29 15.69
N PHE A 5 -9.10 -26.85 14.55
CA PHE A 5 -8.70 -26.06 13.41
C PHE A 5 -9.95 -25.47 12.78
N SER A 6 -10.15 -24.16 12.98
CA SER A 6 -11.13 -23.39 12.23
C SER A 6 -10.64 -23.23 10.80
N GLN A 7 -11.31 -23.83 9.83
CA GLN A 7 -11.07 -23.57 8.41
C GLN A 7 -12.07 -22.53 7.92
N SER A 8 -11.56 -21.46 7.32
CA SER A 8 -12.36 -20.49 6.58
C SER A 8 -12.25 -20.80 5.09
N LYS A 9 -13.38 -20.95 4.41
CA LYS A 9 -13.42 -21.14 2.96
C LYS A 9 -13.53 -19.79 2.28
N PHE A 10 -12.66 -19.53 1.31
CA PHE A 10 -12.67 -18.35 0.46
C PHE A 10 -12.60 -18.80 -0.99
N GLU A 11 -13.56 -18.38 -1.82
CA GLU A 11 -13.62 -18.72 -3.24
C GLU A 11 -13.37 -17.47 -4.07
N VAL A 12 -12.47 -17.57 -5.04
CA VAL A 12 -12.20 -16.51 -6.03
C VAL A 12 -12.54 -17.06 -7.41
N SER A 13 -13.26 -16.26 -8.20
CA SER A 13 -13.51 -16.57 -9.60
C SER A 13 -12.84 -15.52 -10.48
N PHE A 14 -12.26 -15.98 -11.59
CA PHE A 14 -11.63 -15.13 -12.58
C PHE A 14 -12.39 -15.24 -13.90
N CYS A 15 -12.47 -14.13 -14.63
CA CYS A 15 -12.83 -14.19 -16.05
C CYS A 15 -11.62 -14.68 -16.83
N GLU A 16 -11.77 -15.72 -17.67
CA GLU A 16 -10.66 -16.26 -18.47
C GLU A 16 -10.04 -15.24 -19.43
N SER A 17 -10.82 -14.24 -19.85
CA SER A 17 -10.33 -13.12 -20.67
C SER A 17 -9.80 -11.94 -19.83
N GLY A 18 -9.91 -12.02 -18.51
CA GLY A 18 -9.50 -11.00 -17.56
C GLY A 18 -7.99 -10.93 -17.35
N ARG A 19 -7.51 -9.76 -16.91
CA ARG A 19 -6.09 -9.52 -16.65
C ARG A 19 -5.59 -10.31 -15.45
N GLU A 20 -6.48 -10.56 -14.50
CA GLU A 20 -6.27 -11.33 -13.28
C GLU A 20 -5.97 -12.79 -13.61
N TRP A 21 -6.71 -13.39 -14.56
CA TRP A 21 -6.45 -14.75 -15.02
C TRP A 21 -5.08 -14.87 -15.71
N LYS A 22 -4.73 -13.89 -16.56
CA LYS A 22 -3.41 -13.84 -17.18
C LYS A 22 -2.29 -13.69 -16.14
N ALA A 23 -2.46 -12.83 -15.14
CA ALA A 23 -1.49 -12.66 -14.06
C ALA A 23 -1.32 -13.95 -13.25
N PHE A 24 -2.44 -14.61 -12.93
CA PHE A 24 -2.43 -15.92 -12.29
C PHE A 24 -1.68 -16.96 -13.13
N GLN A 25 -1.90 -17.03 -14.44
CA GLN A 25 -1.17 -17.95 -15.31
C GLN A 25 0.34 -17.68 -15.34
N GLN A 26 0.74 -16.41 -15.38
CA GLN A 26 2.14 -15.99 -15.51
C GLN A 26 2.96 -16.08 -14.20
N PHE A 27 2.29 -16.10 -13.03
CA PHE A 27 2.99 -16.13 -11.76
C PHE A 27 3.84 -17.41 -11.61
N PRO A 28 5.13 -17.30 -11.27
CA PRO A 28 5.99 -18.47 -11.13
C PRO A 28 5.69 -19.22 -9.82
N MET A 29 5.69 -20.55 -9.86
CA MET A 29 5.57 -21.42 -8.70
C MET A 29 6.92 -22.08 -8.40
N ASP A 30 7.20 -22.30 -7.12
CA ASP A 30 8.38 -23.04 -6.65
C ASP A 30 8.23 -24.57 -6.73
N THR A 31 7.01 -25.05 -6.99
CA THR A 31 6.67 -26.47 -7.10
C THR A 31 5.88 -26.75 -8.37
N MET A 32 6.16 -27.91 -9.00
CA MET A 32 5.34 -28.44 -10.07
C MET A 32 4.44 -29.52 -9.48
N GLN A 33 3.12 -29.31 -9.49
CA GLN A 33 2.13 -30.35 -9.17
C GLN A 33 1.42 -30.80 -10.45
N GLU A 34 1.12 -32.10 -10.54
CA GLU A 34 0.48 -32.70 -11.71
C GLU A 34 -1.05 -32.58 -11.69
N ASP A 35 -1.67 -32.44 -10.50
CA ASP A 35 -3.11 -32.27 -10.37
C ASP A 35 -3.54 -30.80 -10.52
N HIS A 36 -4.45 -30.54 -11.47
CA HIS A 36 -4.79 -29.19 -11.90
C HIS A 36 -5.59 -28.40 -10.85
N GLU A 37 -6.52 -29.04 -10.12
CA GLU A 37 -7.35 -28.34 -9.12
C GLU A 37 -6.52 -27.99 -7.88
N THR A 38 -5.78 -28.96 -7.34
CA THR A 38 -4.87 -28.74 -6.20
C THR A 38 -3.78 -27.71 -6.55
N TYR A 39 -3.29 -27.71 -7.80
CA TYR A 39 -2.31 -26.73 -8.26
C TYR A 39 -2.85 -25.30 -8.25
N CYS A 40 -4.09 -25.08 -8.68
CA CYS A 40 -4.68 -23.75 -8.70
C CYS A 40 -4.86 -23.18 -7.30
N ASP A 41 -5.39 -23.98 -6.37
CA ASP A 41 -5.58 -23.58 -4.97
C ASP A 41 -4.24 -23.24 -4.30
N LEU A 42 -3.23 -24.10 -4.48
CA LEU A 42 -1.89 -23.87 -3.94
C LEU A 42 -1.29 -22.57 -4.49
N LYS A 43 -1.47 -22.32 -5.80
CA LYS A 43 -0.96 -21.12 -6.45
C LYS A 43 -1.59 -19.84 -5.90
N VAL A 44 -2.90 -19.82 -5.73
CA VAL A 44 -3.58 -18.67 -5.10
C VAL A 44 -3.08 -18.47 -3.67
N GLN A 45 -2.98 -19.53 -2.86
CA GLN A 45 -2.50 -19.46 -1.49
C GLN A 45 -1.07 -18.90 -1.41
N GLN A 46 -0.19 -19.36 -2.29
CA GLN A 46 1.20 -18.90 -2.34
C GLN A 46 1.29 -17.43 -2.78
N MET A 47 0.54 -17.02 -3.81
CA MET A 47 0.48 -15.62 -4.25
C MET A 47 0.02 -14.70 -3.13
N VAL A 48 -1.03 -15.07 -2.40
CA VAL A 48 -1.56 -14.29 -1.27
C VAL A 48 -0.53 -14.20 -0.14
N HIS A 49 0.07 -15.33 0.22
CA HIS A 49 1.09 -15.37 1.28
C HIS A 49 2.31 -14.53 0.91
N MET A 50 2.88 -14.75 -0.28
CA MET A 50 4.07 -14.02 -0.74
C MET A 50 3.83 -12.51 -0.87
N LEU A 51 2.68 -12.10 -1.41
CA LEU A 51 2.36 -10.68 -1.53
C LEU A 51 2.24 -10.03 -0.14
N SER A 52 1.56 -10.71 0.79
CA SER A 52 1.41 -10.24 2.18
C SER A 52 2.76 -10.12 2.88
N GLU A 53 3.61 -11.15 2.80
CA GLU A 53 4.93 -11.12 3.41
C GLU A 53 5.82 -10.04 2.79
N THR A 54 5.87 -9.95 1.47
CA THR A 54 6.68 -8.95 0.75
C THR A 54 6.22 -7.53 1.09
N TYR A 55 4.91 -7.30 1.22
CA TYR A 55 4.36 -6.03 1.71
C TYR A 55 4.86 -5.72 3.13
N GLN A 56 4.78 -6.67 4.07
CA GLN A 56 5.25 -6.47 5.45
C GLN A 56 6.77 -6.32 5.57
N PHE A 57 7.56 -6.97 4.71
CA PHE A 57 9.01 -6.75 4.61
C PHE A 57 9.29 -5.33 4.11
N THR A 58 8.61 -4.89 3.05
CA THR A 58 8.82 -3.57 2.45
C THR A 58 8.38 -2.44 3.38
N LYS A 59 7.28 -2.61 4.15
CA LYS A 59 6.92 -1.67 5.22
C LYS A 59 8.06 -1.45 6.21
N ARG A 60 8.82 -2.50 6.55
CA ARG A 60 9.98 -2.41 7.45
C ARG A 60 11.17 -1.71 6.80
N GLU A 61 11.39 -1.87 5.50
CA GLU A 61 12.41 -1.11 4.76
C GLU A 61 12.12 0.39 4.77
N LEU A 62 10.83 0.75 4.74
CA LEU A 62 10.35 2.13 4.73
C LEU A 62 10.16 2.73 6.14
N LYS A 63 10.51 1.99 7.20
CA LYS A 63 10.41 2.46 8.59
C LYS A 63 11.22 3.74 8.78
N ASN A 64 10.63 4.77 9.38
CA ASN A 64 11.23 6.08 9.58
C ASN A 64 11.75 6.76 8.29
N PHE A 65 11.35 6.28 7.11
CA PHE A 65 11.79 6.87 5.86
C PHE A 65 11.10 8.21 5.61
N PHE A 66 9.84 8.35 6.02
CA PHE A 66 9.04 9.56 5.89
C PHE A 66 8.82 10.28 7.23
N THR A 67 8.63 11.60 7.18
CA THR A 67 8.08 12.36 8.30
C THR A 67 6.57 12.16 8.39
N VAL A 68 5.97 12.53 9.53
CA VAL A 68 4.51 12.45 9.72
C VAL A 68 3.78 13.29 8.67
N ASN A 69 4.26 14.51 8.44
CA ASN A 69 3.72 15.43 7.44
C ASN A 69 3.78 14.86 6.02
N GLU A 70 4.94 14.31 5.62
CA GLU A 70 5.08 13.64 4.31
C GLU A 70 4.12 12.46 4.18
N ALA A 71 3.94 11.67 5.24
CA ALA A 71 3.02 10.54 5.22
C ALA A 71 1.56 11.00 5.18
N GLN A 72 1.17 12.06 5.89
CA GLN A 72 -0.16 12.66 5.79
C GLN A 72 -0.44 13.20 4.39
N PHE A 73 0.56 13.81 3.76
CA PHE A 73 0.46 14.25 2.37
C PHE A 73 0.20 13.07 1.43
N ILE A 74 0.94 11.96 1.56
CA ILE A 74 0.66 10.73 0.78
C ILE A 74 -0.77 10.25 1.01
N VAL A 75 -1.25 10.22 2.26
CA VAL A 75 -2.64 9.79 2.51
C VAL A 75 -3.64 10.73 1.85
N GLY A 76 -3.42 12.05 1.95
CA GLY A 76 -4.27 13.08 1.35
C GLY A 76 -4.48 12.88 -0.14
N THR A 77 -3.42 12.56 -0.88
CA THR A 77 -3.48 12.34 -2.34
C THR A 77 -4.30 11.11 -2.73
N PHE A 78 -4.61 10.21 -1.79
CA PHE A 78 -5.37 8.98 -2.02
C PHE A 78 -6.80 8.96 -1.44
N ILE A 79 -7.28 10.05 -0.83
CA ILE A 79 -8.64 10.12 -0.23
C ILE A 79 -9.74 9.81 -1.27
N SER A 80 -9.63 10.40 -2.45
CA SER A 80 -10.65 10.36 -3.51
C SER A 80 -10.16 9.69 -4.80
N THR A 81 -8.96 9.09 -4.78
CA THR A 81 -8.35 8.50 -5.97
C THR A 81 -8.29 6.97 -5.87
N LEU A 82 -8.36 6.31 -7.03
CA LEU A 82 -8.27 4.86 -7.14
C LEU A 82 -6.94 4.49 -7.79
N TYR A 83 -6.27 3.52 -7.19
CA TYR A 83 -5.11 2.90 -7.80
C TYR A 83 -5.49 2.08 -9.02
N ASP A 84 -4.86 2.36 -10.15
CA ASP A 84 -4.94 1.54 -11.35
C ASP A 84 -3.63 0.72 -11.51
N PRO A 85 -3.68 -0.62 -11.40
CA PRO A 85 -2.51 -1.49 -11.57
C PRO A 85 -1.96 -1.52 -13.01
N SER A 86 -2.60 -0.83 -13.96
CA SER A 86 -2.13 -0.69 -15.34
C SER A 86 -0.92 0.24 -15.48
N PHE A 87 -0.67 1.08 -14.47
CA PHE A 87 0.43 2.04 -14.44
C PHE A 87 1.51 1.61 -13.47
N SER A 88 2.72 2.17 -13.64
CA SER A 88 3.74 2.10 -12.61
C SER A 88 3.20 2.72 -11.32
N ALA A 89 3.31 1.99 -10.22
CA ALA A 89 2.98 2.49 -8.89
C ALA A 89 3.81 3.72 -8.54
N LYS A 90 5.06 3.80 -8.99
CA LYS A 90 5.91 4.97 -8.76
C LYS A 90 5.44 6.19 -9.55
N GLU A 91 5.19 6.01 -10.85
CA GLU A 91 4.69 7.11 -11.69
C GLU A 91 3.34 7.61 -11.19
N LEU A 92 2.43 6.70 -10.84
CA LEU A 92 1.12 7.03 -10.31
C LEU A 92 1.21 7.75 -8.95
N LEU A 93 2.07 7.28 -8.03
CA LEU A 93 2.30 7.98 -6.76
C LEU A 93 2.81 9.41 -6.96
N ILE A 94 3.78 9.60 -7.85
CA ILE A 94 4.35 10.93 -8.12
C ILE A 94 3.30 11.83 -8.75
N ALA A 95 2.57 11.34 -9.76
CA ALA A 95 1.50 12.11 -10.40
C ALA A 95 0.43 12.55 -9.39
N HIS A 96 0.01 11.67 -8.47
CA HIS A 96 -0.94 12.04 -7.42
C HIS A 96 -0.40 13.06 -6.42
N VAL A 97 0.90 13.01 -6.10
CA VAL A 97 1.55 14.01 -5.25
C VAL A 97 1.66 15.36 -5.95
N GLU A 98 2.00 15.37 -7.23
CA GLU A 98 2.01 16.58 -8.06
C GLU A 98 0.61 17.19 -8.16
N ASP A 99 -0.40 16.37 -8.45
CA ASP A 99 -1.80 16.80 -8.51
C ASP A 99 -2.29 17.35 -7.16
N GLY A 100 -2.01 16.63 -6.06
CA GLY A 100 -2.42 17.04 -4.72
C GLY A 100 -1.74 18.34 -4.24
N SER A 101 -0.51 18.60 -4.66
CA SER A 101 0.11 19.91 -4.45
C SER A 101 -0.53 20.98 -5.33
N HIS A 102 -0.63 20.72 -6.64
CA HIS A 102 -1.03 21.74 -7.60
C HIS A 102 -2.51 22.16 -7.52
N PHE A 103 -3.40 21.20 -7.28
CA PHE A 103 -4.85 21.42 -7.31
C PHE A 103 -5.46 21.53 -5.92
N ASP A 104 -4.92 20.80 -4.95
CA ASP A 104 -5.52 20.68 -3.61
C ASP A 104 -4.71 21.44 -2.53
N GLY A 105 -3.51 21.93 -2.85
CA GLY A 105 -2.65 22.67 -1.92
C GLY A 105 -2.17 21.82 -0.73
N LEU A 106 -2.09 20.50 -0.90
CA LEU A 106 -1.76 19.57 0.19
C LEU A 106 -0.34 19.75 0.73
N ASP A 107 0.59 20.22 -0.10
CA ASP A 107 1.95 20.54 0.32
C ASP A 107 1.98 21.72 1.30
N GLU A 108 1.18 22.77 1.05
CA GLU A 108 1.01 23.88 1.99
C GLU A 108 0.27 23.42 3.25
N MET A 109 -0.79 22.61 3.09
CA MET A 109 -1.60 22.09 4.19
C MET A 109 -0.80 21.24 5.18
N PHE A 110 0.16 20.45 4.70
CA PHE A 110 0.98 19.58 5.53
C PHE A 110 2.41 20.09 5.75
N ASP A 111 2.75 21.31 5.31
CA ASP A 111 4.10 21.89 5.43
C ASP A 111 5.19 20.95 4.87
N VAL A 112 5.03 20.56 3.61
CA VAL A 112 5.97 19.68 2.89
C VAL A 112 6.64 20.43 1.74
N ASP A 113 7.97 20.41 1.68
CA ASP A 113 8.71 20.84 0.48
C ASP A 113 8.46 19.83 -0.65
N VAL A 114 7.52 20.15 -1.53
CA VAL A 114 7.08 19.27 -2.62
C VAL A 114 8.23 18.89 -3.56
N HIS A 115 9.19 19.77 -3.81
CA HIS A 115 10.33 19.48 -4.68
C HIS A 115 11.30 18.49 -4.03
N ALA A 116 11.63 18.68 -2.75
CA ALA A 116 12.44 17.73 -2.00
C ALA A 116 11.73 16.37 -1.88
N PHE A 117 10.42 16.40 -1.67
CA PHE A 117 9.58 15.23 -1.50
C PHE A 117 9.47 14.39 -2.80
N ILE A 118 9.19 15.00 -3.95
CA ILE A 118 9.17 14.29 -5.24
C ILE A 118 10.55 13.65 -5.54
N ASN A 119 11.64 14.36 -5.28
CA ASN A 119 12.99 13.81 -5.44
C ASN A 119 13.25 12.59 -4.53
N LYS A 120 12.64 12.57 -3.34
CA LYS A 120 12.68 11.44 -2.42
C LYS A 120 11.87 10.26 -2.95
N LEU A 121 10.69 10.50 -3.53
CA LEU A 121 9.85 9.46 -4.15
C LEU A 121 10.50 8.81 -5.37
N HIS A 122 11.25 9.57 -6.18
CA HIS A 122 12.01 9.02 -7.31
C HIS A 122 13.05 7.97 -6.90
N ARG A 123 13.54 8.01 -5.66
CA ARG A 123 14.54 7.06 -5.13
C ARG A 123 13.95 5.72 -4.72
N LEU A 124 12.62 5.62 -4.61
CA LEU A 124 11.95 4.39 -4.24
C LEU A 124 12.07 3.35 -5.34
N THR A 125 12.02 2.07 -4.99
CA THR A 125 11.74 1.01 -5.96
C THR A 125 10.26 1.00 -6.34
N GLU A 126 9.93 0.27 -7.40
CA GLU A 126 8.53 0.10 -7.83
C GLU A 126 7.65 -0.48 -6.72
N PHE A 127 8.17 -1.51 -6.03
CA PHE A 127 7.42 -2.18 -4.97
C PHE A 127 7.33 -1.35 -3.69
N GLN A 128 8.33 -0.49 -3.41
CA GLN A 128 8.26 0.48 -2.32
C GLN A 128 7.18 1.53 -2.58
N ALA A 129 7.08 2.07 -3.80
CA ALA A 129 6.01 2.98 -4.17
C ALA A 129 4.62 2.30 -4.06
N PHE A 130 4.49 1.07 -4.58
CA PHE A 130 3.28 0.26 -4.39
C PHE A 130 2.92 0.10 -2.91
N THR A 131 3.91 -0.19 -2.07
CA THR A 131 3.74 -0.36 -0.62
C THR A 131 3.22 0.92 0.04
N LEU A 132 3.75 2.10 -0.32
CA LEU A 132 3.24 3.37 0.20
C LEU A 132 1.79 3.65 -0.18
N ILE A 133 1.40 3.35 -1.42
CA ILE A 133 0.01 3.46 -1.85
C ILE A 133 -0.88 2.53 -1.02
N ARG A 134 -0.45 1.29 -0.77
CA ARG A 134 -1.19 0.34 0.07
C ARG A 134 -1.28 0.81 1.53
N MET A 135 -0.24 1.44 2.06
CA MET A 135 -0.24 2.04 3.40
C MET A 135 -1.24 3.22 3.49
N ALA A 136 -1.33 4.04 2.44
CA ALA A 136 -2.36 5.07 2.38
C ALA A 136 -3.78 4.48 2.43
N TYR A 137 -4.04 3.42 1.64
CA TYR A 137 -5.32 2.71 1.72
C TYR A 137 -5.55 2.02 3.06
N GLU A 138 -4.51 1.46 3.69
CA GLU A 138 -4.59 0.87 5.03
C GLU A 138 -5.09 1.91 6.05
N TYR A 139 -4.56 3.13 5.99
CA TYR A 139 -5.05 4.24 6.80
C TYR A 139 -6.52 4.56 6.48
N LEU A 140 -6.84 4.83 5.21
CA LEU A 140 -8.17 5.30 4.79
C LEU A 140 -9.28 4.28 5.08
N HIS A 141 -8.98 2.98 4.96
CA HIS A 141 -9.94 1.91 5.27
C HIS A 141 -10.10 1.68 6.77
N THR A 142 -9.06 1.90 7.56
CA THR A 142 -9.11 1.66 9.01
C THR A 142 -9.74 2.85 9.76
N TYR A 143 -9.45 4.07 9.31
CA TYR A 143 -9.75 5.29 10.06
C TYR A 143 -10.75 6.22 9.38
N GLY A 144 -11.11 5.98 8.12
CA GLY A 144 -12.08 6.80 7.38
C GLY A 144 -11.43 7.72 6.36
N ARG A 145 -12.27 8.38 5.55
CA ARG A 145 -11.88 9.26 4.43
C ARG A 145 -12.07 10.75 4.74
N GLU A 146 -12.20 11.13 6.00
CA GLU A 146 -12.47 12.52 6.36
C GLU A 146 -11.17 13.34 6.38
N GLU A 147 -11.02 14.23 5.40
CA GLU A 147 -9.84 15.10 5.23
C GLU A 147 -9.58 16.00 6.44
N LEU A 148 -10.64 16.44 7.12
CA LEU A 148 -10.57 17.22 8.35
C LEU A 148 -9.98 16.41 9.52
N GLU A 149 -10.21 15.09 9.56
CA GLU A 149 -9.68 14.22 10.61
C GLU A 149 -8.17 13.98 10.43
N LEU A 150 -7.69 13.94 9.18
CA LEU A 150 -6.26 13.89 8.86
C LEU A 150 -5.49 15.09 9.43
N GLN A 151 -6.06 16.29 9.33
CA GLN A 151 -5.47 17.52 9.90
C GLN A 151 -5.50 17.54 11.43
N MET A 152 -6.59 17.07 12.04
CA MET A 152 -6.81 17.27 13.48
C MET A 152 -6.27 16.15 14.38
N ARG A 153 -6.21 14.91 13.89
CA ARG A 153 -5.83 13.72 14.69
C ARG A 153 -5.03 12.66 13.93
N GLY A 154 -4.67 12.92 12.67
CA GLY A 154 -4.05 11.91 11.80
C GLY A 154 -2.61 11.56 12.13
N GLY A 155 -1.87 12.42 12.83
CA GLY A 155 -0.42 12.25 13.03
C GLY A 155 -0.01 10.90 13.64
N GLU A 156 -0.55 10.56 14.82
CA GLU A 156 -0.21 9.30 15.52
C GLU A 156 -0.62 8.05 14.71
N LEU A 157 -1.78 8.11 14.06
CA LEU A 157 -2.33 6.99 13.30
C LEU A 157 -1.57 6.78 11.99
N VAL A 158 -1.23 7.86 11.30
CA VAL A 158 -0.35 7.85 10.12
C VAL A 158 1.03 7.35 10.53
N ALA A 159 1.60 7.86 11.62
CA ALA A 159 2.88 7.42 12.14
C ALA A 159 2.90 5.91 12.41
N LYS A 160 1.84 5.37 13.01
CA LYS A 160 1.69 3.93 13.23
C LYS A 160 1.68 3.13 11.92
N VAL A 161 0.89 3.55 10.94
CA VAL A 161 0.79 2.85 9.63
C VAL A 161 2.13 2.91 8.88
N PHE A 162 2.80 4.07 8.94
CA PHE A 162 4.06 4.35 8.25
C PHE A 162 5.31 3.92 9.01
N GLY A 163 5.17 3.38 10.22
CA GLY A 163 6.29 2.97 11.04
C GLY A 163 7.21 4.14 11.39
N ILE A 164 6.64 5.30 11.68
CA ILE A 164 7.34 6.52 12.09
C ILE A 164 7.40 6.52 13.61
N GLU A 165 8.60 6.45 14.15
CA GLU A 165 8.87 6.59 15.58
C GLU A 165 9.00 8.08 15.87
N GLU A 166 7.95 8.70 16.41
CA GLU A 166 8.04 10.07 16.89
C GLU A 166 9.06 10.13 18.04
N ALA A 167 10.10 10.96 17.87
CA ALA A 167 10.74 11.56 19.02
C ALA A 167 9.74 12.59 19.56
N PHE A 168 8.81 12.16 20.41
CA PHE A 168 7.98 13.10 21.15
C PHE A 168 8.94 14.02 21.90
N ALA A 169 9.09 15.25 21.42
CA ALA A 169 9.72 16.30 22.18
C ALA A 169 8.84 16.50 23.40
N THR A 170 9.26 15.96 24.55
CA THR A 170 8.74 16.32 25.85
C THR A 170 8.96 17.83 25.99
N VAL A 171 7.90 18.61 25.76
CA VAL A 171 7.82 20.01 26.18
C VAL A 171 7.47 20.03 27.66
#